data_AF-A0A540VC72-F1
#
_entry.id   AF-A0A540VC72-F1
#
_cell.length_a   1.000
_cell.length_b   1.000
_cell.length_c   1.000
_cell.angle_alpha   90.00
_cell.angle_beta   90.00
_cell.angle_gamma   90.00
#
_symmetry.space_group_name_H-M   'P 1'
#
loop_
_entity.id
_entity.type
_entity.pdbx_description
1 polymer ?
#
loop_
_entity_poly.entity_id
_entity_poly.type
_entity_poly.pdbx_seq_one_letter_code
_entity_poly.pdbx_strand_id
1 'polypeptide(L)'
;MTAESTHITDKPSASSPTTRQPDACCNLLPGLRLEEGEATRLANLFKALSHPVRLQIVDLLSRYGGQVCVCDIEQHFSLSQPTISHHLKILRQAGLLEAEQRGVWVYYHTRPEILAELHRLMADLAAGPAQRPEEVSA
;
A
#
# COMPACT_ATOMS: atom_id res chain seq x y z
N MET A 1 55.93 41.49 37.90
CA MET A 1 54.57 41.70 38.44
C MET A 1 53.79 40.44 38.14
N THR A 2 53.83 39.50 39.09
CA THR A 2 52.69 39.03 39.92
C THR A 2 51.83 38.02 39.16
N ALA A 3 52.12 36.73 39.36
CA ALA A 3 51.32 35.79 40.18
C ALA A 3 50.28 35.07 39.27
N GLU A 4 49.97 33.78 39.35
CA GLU A 4 49.51 33.08 40.54
C GLU A 4 49.32 31.56 40.28
N SER A 5 49.45 30.76 41.35
CA SER A 5 48.79 29.48 41.65
C SER A 5 49.00 28.28 40.70
N THR A 6 49.79 27.26 41.03
CA THR A 6 49.76 26.33 42.18
C THR A 6 48.47 25.49 42.29
N HIS A 7 48.59 24.28 41.73
CA HIS A 7 48.12 22.97 42.20
C HIS A 7 47.22 22.91 43.45
N ILE A 8 46.13 22.11 43.38
CA ILE A 8 45.55 21.18 44.37
C ILE A 8 44.39 20.44 43.65
N THR A 9 44.53 19.18 43.23
CA THR A 9 44.22 17.90 43.93
C THR A 9 42.73 17.63 44.15
N ASP A 10 42.23 16.56 43.51
CA ASP A 10 41.22 15.64 44.08
C ASP A 10 41.45 14.27 43.40
N LYS A 11 42.02 13.26 44.06
CA LYS A 11 41.46 12.26 45.01
C LYS A 11 40.45 11.28 44.38
N PRO A 12 40.58 9.94 44.63
CA PRO A 12 39.93 8.90 43.86
C PRO A 12 38.60 8.42 44.48
N SER A 13 37.85 7.61 43.72
CA SER A 13 37.21 6.34 44.16
C SER A 13 35.78 6.13 43.64
N ALA A 14 35.66 5.07 42.83
CA ALA A 14 34.55 4.17 42.53
C ALA A 14 33.08 4.55 42.86
N SER A 15 32.18 4.39 41.86
CA SER A 15 30.86 3.77 42.07
C SER A 15 30.23 3.22 40.77
N SER A 16 30.12 1.86 40.75
CA SER A 16 29.09 0.99 40.16
C SER A 16 28.93 0.83 38.63
N PRO A 17 28.86 -0.43 38.12
CA PRO A 17 28.38 -0.71 36.77
C PRO A 17 26.85 -0.70 36.78
N THR A 18 26.23 0.39 36.33
CA THR A 18 24.84 0.30 35.89
C THR A 18 24.86 0.04 34.40
N THR A 19 24.89 -1.24 34.03
CA THR A 19 24.53 -1.67 32.67
C THR A 19 23.04 -1.38 32.49
N ARG A 20 22.70 -0.15 32.13
CA ARG A 20 21.34 0.19 31.70
C ARG A 20 21.22 -0.36 30.27
N GLN A 21 20.70 -1.58 30.13
CA GLN A 21 20.40 -2.16 28.82
C GLN A 21 19.54 -1.18 28.01
N PRO A 22 19.99 -0.75 26.82
CA PRO A 22 19.15 -0.01 25.87
C PRO A 22 18.11 -0.91 25.17
N ASP A 23 18.07 -2.20 25.48
CA ASP A 23 17.64 -3.24 24.53
C ASP A 23 16.12 -3.45 24.41
N ALA A 24 15.30 -2.78 25.23
CA ALA A 24 13.86 -3.03 25.26
C ALA A 24 13.00 -2.08 24.41
N CYS A 25 13.53 -0.91 24.02
CA CYS A 25 12.71 0.11 23.32
C CYS A 25 12.71 -0.06 21.79
N CYS A 26 13.77 -0.64 21.21
CA CYS A 26 13.97 -0.66 19.76
C CYS A 26 13.61 -1.98 19.06
N ASN A 27 13.36 -3.08 19.80
CA ASN A 27 13.08 -4.41 19.24
C ASN A 27 11.61 -4.86 19.37
N LEU A 28 10.72 -3.94 19.75
CA LEU A 28 9.30 -4.25 19.98
C LEU A 28 8.43 -4.16 18.72
N LEU A 29 8.99 -3.67 17.60
CA LEU A 29 8.26 -3.55 16.35
C LEU A 29 8.22 -4.91 15.64
N PRO A 30 7.03 -5.43 15.30
CA PRO A 30 6.94 -6.60 14.45
C PRO A 30 7.54 -6.31 13.08
N GLY A 31 8.10 -7.34 12.45
CA GLY A 31 8.59 -7.25 11.08
C GLY A 31 7.51 -6.79 10.10
N LEU A 32 7.94 -6.24 8.96
CA LEU A 32 7.05 -5.92 7.85
C LEU A 32 6.36 -7.19 7.37
N ARG A 33 5.04 -7.11 7.18
CA ARG A 33 4.23 -8.23 6.67
C ARG A 33 4.24 -8.34 5.14
N LEU A 34 4.60 -7.26 4.46
CA LEU A 34 4.63 -7.17 3.00
C LEU A 34 6.07 -7.13 2.53
N GLU A 35 6.41 -8.06 1.63
CA GLU A 35 7.69 -8.06 0.93
C GLU A 35 7.77 -6.89 -0.07
N GLU A 36 8.97 -6.39 -0.34
CA GLU A 36 9.18 -5.20 -1.18
C GLU A 36 8.57 -5.34 -2.59
N GLY A 37 8.72 -6.51 -3.21
CA GLY A 37 8.18 -6.78 -4.55
C GLY A 37 6.65 -6.79 -4.56
N GLU A 38 6.02 -7.36 -3.52
CA GLU A 38 4.57 -7.38 -3.38
C GLU A 38 4.04 -5.97 -3.10
N ALA A 39 4.66 -5.23 -2.18
CA ALA A 39 4.34 -3.84 -1.89
C ALA A 39 4.40 -2.96 -3.15
N THR A 40 5.43 -3.16 -3.99
CA THR A 40 5.57 -2.45 -5.27
C THR A 40 4.44 -2.80 -6.24
N ARG A 41 4.07 -4.10 -6.35
CA ARG A 41 2.96 -4.54 -7.20
C ARG A 41 1.63 -3.92 -6.76
N LEU A 42 1.33 -4.00 -5.46
CA LEU A 42 0.11 -3.44 -4.87
C LEU A 42 0.06 -1.92 -5.02
N ALA A 43 1.18 -1.23 -4.81
CA ALA A 43 1.27 0.22 -5.02
C ALA A 43 0.96 0.62 -6.47
N ASN A 44 1.39 -0.17 -7.45
CA ASN A 44 1.05 0.07 -8.86
C ASN A 44 -0.45 -0.13 -9.15
N LEU A 45 -1.08 -1.13 -8.53
CA LEU A 45 -2.53 -1.33 -8.60
C LEU A 45 -3.29 -0.14 -8.00
N PHE A 46 -2.92 0.28 -6.79
CA PHE A 46 -3.54 1.46 -6.17
C PHE A 46 -3.32 2.72 -7.00
N LYS A 47 -2.11 2.96 -7.51
CA LYS A 47 -1.81 4.10 -8.39
C LYS A 47 -2.70 4.11 -9.65
N ALA A 48 -2.98 2.93 -10.21
CA ALA A 48 -3.93 2.81 -11.31
C ALA A 48 -5.37 3.12 -10.88
N LEU A 49 -5.78 2.87 -9.64
CA LEU A 49 -7.10 3.24 -9.13
C LEU A 49 -7.21 4.69 -8.64
N SER A 50 -6.12 5.35 -8.26
CA SER A 50 -6.09 6.71 -7.68
C SER A 50 -6.44 7.86 -8.66
N HIS A 51 -7.15 7.58 -9.74
CA HIS A 51 -7.64 8.61 -10.67
C HIS A 51 -9.15 8.51 -10.83
N PRO A 52 -9.89 9.63 -10.74
CA PRO A 52 -11.34 9.62 -10.67
C PRO A 52 -12.00 8.89 -11.86
N VAL A 53 -11.57 9.21 -13.08
CA VAL A 53 -12.10 8.56 -14.29
C VAL A 53 -11.80 7.06 -14.32
N ARG A 54 -10.63 6.62 -13.82
CA ARG A 54 -10.26 5.21 -13.84
C ARG A 54 -11.08 4.42 -12.83
N LEU A 55 -11.33 5.01 -11.67
CA LEU A 55 -12.20 4.43 -10.66
C LEU A 55 -13.64 4.30 -11.18
N GLN A 56 -14.16 5.33 -11.86
CA GLN A 56 -15.47 5.30 -12.50
C GLN A 56 -15.57 4.25 -13.61
N ILE A 57 -14.53 4.09 -14.44
CA ILE A 57 -14.47 3.02 -15.44
C ILE A 57 -14.53 1.64 -14.77
N VAL A 58 -13.74 1.41 -13.72
CA VAL A 58 -13.76 0.11 -13.01
C VAL A 58 -15.12 -0.15 -12.38
N ASP A 59 -15.74 0.86 -11.74
CA ASP A 59 -17.10 0.76 -11.20
C ASP A 59 -18.13 0.41 -12.30
N LEU A 60 -18.11 1.13 -13.42
CA LEU A 60 -18.96 0.85 -14.58
C LEU A 60 -18.79 -0.61 -15.03
N LEU A 61 -17.57 -1.04 -15.34
CA LEU A 61 -17.29 -2.38 -15.84
C LEU A 61 -17.66 -3.49 -14.83
N SER A 62 -17.59 -3.22 -13.53
CA SER A 62 -17.98 -4.17 -12.48
C SER A 62 -19.48 -4.44 -12.43
N ARG A 63 -20.32 -3.46 -12.79
CA ARG A 63 -21.78 -3.57 -12.74
C ARG A 63 -22.38 -4.27 -13.96
N TYR A 64 -21.74 -4.14 -15.12
CA TYR A 64 -22.22 -4.69 -16.39
C TYR A 64 -21.74 -6.13 -16.67
N GLY A 65 -21.24 -6.85 -15.66
CA GLY A 65 -20.79 -8.24 -15.82
C GLY A 65 -19.58 -8.39 -16.74
N GLY A 66 -18.80 -7.31 -16.92
CA GLY A 66 -17.52 -7.35 -17.61
C GLY A 66 -17.61 -7.67 -19.09
N GLN A 67 -18.52 -7.09 -19.87
CA GLN A 67 -18.46 -7.17 -21.34
C GLN A 67 -18.94 -5.87 -21.96
N VAL A 68 -18.19 -4.78 -21.75
CA VAL A 68 -18.56 -3.46 -22.25
C VAL A 68 -17.61 -3.06 -23.37
N CYS A 69 -18.14 -2.61 -24.51
CA CYS A 69 -17.32 -2.15 -25.61
C CYS A 69 -16.78 -0.73 -25.34
N VAL A 70 -15.70 -0.34 -26.02
CA VAL A 70 -15.11 1.00 -25.85
C VAL A 70 -16.11 2.13 -26.16
N CYS A 71 -16.99 1.94 -27.14
CA CYS A 71 -17.98 2.94 -27.53
C CYS A 71 -19.03 3.18 -26.44
N ASP A 72 -19.42 2.14 -25.72
CA ASP A 72 -20.36 2.27 -24.58
C ASP A 72 -19.68 3.01 -23.43
N ILE A 73 -18.41 2.69 -23.15
CA ILE A 73 -17.61 3.38 -22.12
C ILE A 73 -17.56 4.87 -22.44
N GLU A 74 -17.22 5.25 -23.68
CA GLU A 74 -17.11 6.65 -24.11
C GLU A 74 -18.40 7.45 -23.88
N GLN A 75 -19.58 6.85 -24.06
CA GLN A 75 -20.87 7.53 -23.84
C GLN A 75 -21.09 7.97 -22.39
N HIS A 76 -20.40 7.36 -21.42
CA HIS A 76 -20.50 7.72 -20.01
C HIS A 76 -19.58 8.88 -19.59
N PHE A 77 -18.69 9.35 -20.47
CA PHE A 77 -17.70 10.38 -20.12
C PHE A 77 -17.70 11.52 -21.14
N SER A 78 -17.60 12.76 -20.66
CA SER A 78 -17.35 13.93 -21.52
C SER A 78 -15.86 14.06 -21.87
N LEU A 79 -15.25 12.97 -22.33
CA LEU A 79 -13.82 12.88 -22.64
C LEU A 79 -13.60 12.40 -24.07
N SER A 80 -12.45 12.75 -24.63
CA SER A 80 -12.06 12.27 -25.96
C SER A 80 -11.73 10.77 -25.93
N GLN A 81 -11.95 10.10 -27.07
CA GLN A 81 -11.58 8.70 -27.24
C GLN A 81 -10.09 8.41 -26.95
N PRO A 82 -9.11 9.25 -27.35
CA PRO A 82 -7.72 9.05 -26.98
C PRO A 82 -7.49 9.07 -25.47
N THR A 83 -8.21 9.92 -24.74
CA THR A 83 -8.14 9.99 -23.27
C THR A 83 -8.69 8.73 -22.62
N ILE A 84 -9.85 8.24 -23.07
CA ILE A 84 -10.45 6.98 -22.57
C ILE A 84 -9.53 5.79 -22.88
N SER A 85 -9.01 5.71 -24.11
CA SER A 85 -8.05 4.67 -24.50
C SER A 85 -6.80 4.67 -23.63
N HIS A 86 -6.29 5.86 -23.28
CA HIS A 86 -5.15 5.98 -22.37
C HIS A 86 -5.47 5.45 -20.97
N HIS A 87 -6.63 5.77 -20.41
CA HIS A 87 -7.08 5.24 -19.12
C HIS A 87 -7.23 3.72 -19.15
N LEU A 88 -7.85 3.17 -20.19
CA LEU A 88 -8.01 1.72 -20.38
C LEU A 88 -6.66 1.02 -20.51
N LYS A 89 -5.69 1.62 -21.20
CA LYS A 89 -4.32 1.10 -21.30
C LYS A 89 -3.65 1.01 -19.94
N ILE A 90 -3.71 2.07 -19.13
CA ILE A 90 -3.13 2.09 -17.78
C ILE A 90 -3.75 0.99 -16.91
N LEU A 91 -5.08 0.87 -16.91
CA LEU A 91 -5.79 -0.13 -16.13
C LEU A 91 -5.45 -1.57 -16.56
N ARG A 92 -5.33 -1.82 -17.87
CA ARG A 92 -4.87 -3.10 -18.41
C ARG A 92 -3.43 -3.41 -18.03
N GLN A 93 -2.53 -2.44 -18.14
CA GLN A 93 -1.12 -2.61 -17.79
C GLN A 93 -0.92 -2.88 -16.30
N ALA A 94 -1.76 -2.29 -15.44
CA ALA A 94 -1.79 -2.60 -14.02
C ALA A 94 -2.37 -4.00 -13.72
N GLY A 95 -3.05 -4.64 -14.68
CA GLY A 95 -3.70 -5.93 -14.49
C GLY A 95 -5.08 -5.85 -13.83
N LEU A 96 -5.73 -4.68 -13.81
CA LEU A 96 -7.08 -4.53 -13.27
C LEU A 96 -8.16 -4.92 -14.28
N LEU A 97 -7.84 -4.81 -15.57
CA LEU A 97 -8.75 -5.11 -16.67
C LEU A 97 -8.15 -6.12 -17.63
N GLU A 98 -9.02 -6.92 -18.21
CA GLU A 98 -8.76 -7.72 -19.40
C GLU A 98 -9.52 -7.14 -20.60
N ALA A 99 -9.06 -7.50 -21.79
CA ALA A 99 -9.69 -7.09 -23.03
C ALA A 99 -9.79 -8.27 -23.98
N GLU A 100 -10.97 -8.43 -24.57
CA GLU A 100 -11.28 -9.49 -25.52
C GLU A 100 -11.65 -8.87 -26.87
N GLN A 101 -10.98 -9.33 -27.94
CA GLN A 101 -11.32 -8.90 -29.29
C GLN A 101 -12.41 -9.79 -29.86
N ARG A 102 -13.52 -9.18 -30.30
CA ARG A 102 -14.65 -9.86 -30.95
C ARG A 102 -14.92 -9.21 -32.29
N GLY A 103 -14.33 -9.78 -33.34
CA GLY A 103 -14.32 -9.19 -34.67
C GLY A 103 -13.53 -7.88 -34.69
N VAL A 104 -14.19 -6.78 -35.08
CA VAL A 104 -13.59 -5.44 -35.13
C VAL A 104 -13.65 -4.70 -33.79
N TRP A 105 -14.40 -5.22 -32.82
CA TRP A 105 -14.64 -4.57 -31.54
C TRP A 105 -13.77 -5.15 -30.42
N VAL A 106 -13.45 -4.34 -29.43
CA VAL A 106 -12.74 -4.74 -28.21
C VAL A 106 -13.66 -4.51 -27.01
N TYR A 107 -13.82 -5.55 -26.22
CA TYR A 107 -14.63 -5.55 -25.00
C TYR A 107 -13.71 -5.59 -23.79
N TYR A 108 -14.07 -4.82 -22.76
CA TYR A 108 -13.29 -4.71 -21.54
C TYR A 108 -14.05 -5.29 -20.36
N HIS A 109 -13.28 -5.87 -19.43
CA HIS A 109 -13.83 -6.46 -18.23
C HIS A 109 -12.89 -6.34 -17.05
N THR A 110 -13.47 -6.26 -15.86
CA THR A 110 -12.69 -6.28 -14.62
C THR A 110 -12.13 -7.68 -14.38
N ARG A 111 -11.05 -7.74 -13.61
CA ARG A 111 -10.51 -8.97 -13.02
C ARG A 111 -10.93 -9.05 -11.55
N PRO A 112 -12.06 -9.71 -11.22
CA PRO A 112 -12.62 -9.70 -9.86
C PRO A 112 -11.65 -10.26 -8.82
N GLU A 113 -10.80 -11.21 -9.21
CA GLU A 113 -9.78 -11.80 -8.35
C GLU A 113 -8.74 -10.78 -7.87
N ILE A 114 -8.35 -9.83 -8.72
CA ILE A 114 -7.40 -8.77 -8.37
C ILE A 114 -8.06 -7.74 -7.45
N LEU A 115 -9.32 -7.40 -7.71
CA LEU A 115 -10.09 -6.51 -6.84
C LEU A 115 -10.32 -7.13 -5.45
N ALA A 116 -10.60 -8.44 -5.40
CA ALA A 116 -10.74 -9.19 -4.16
C ALA A 116 -9.43 -9.26 -3.36
N GLU A 117 -8.29 -9.33 -4.04
CA GLU A 117 -6.96 -9.25 -3.42
C GLU A 117 -6.75 -7.88 -2.73
N LEU A 118 -7.00 -6.77 -3.45
CA LEU A 118 -6.90 -5.43 -2.89
C LEU A 118 -7.83 -5.22 -1.69
N HIS A 119 -9.06 -5.72 -1.79
CA HIS A 119 -10.02 -5.68 -0.68
C HIS A 119 -9.51 -6.43 0.54
N ARG A 120 -8.97 -7.64 0.35
CA ARG A 120 -8.42 -8.44 1.46
C ARG A 120 -7.25 -7.74 2.14
N LEU A 121 -6.32 -7.19 1.36
CA LEU A 121 -5.21 -6.39 1.92
C LEU A 121 -5.73 -5.24 2.79
N MET A 122 -6.70 -4.47 2.28
CA MET A 122 -7.27 -3.35 3.04
C MET A 122 -7.98 -3.82 4.30
N ALA A 123 -8.69 -4.97 4.25
CA ALA A 123 -9.32 -5.58 5.41
C ALA A 123 -8.28 -6.02 6.46
N ASP A 124 -7.19 -6.67 6.03
CA ASP A 124 -6.11 -7.12 6.90
C ASP A 124 -5.38 -5.93 7.58
N LEU A 125 -5.19 -4.83 6.85
CA LEU A 125 -4.63 -3.59 7.39
C LEU A 125 -5.58 -2.91 8.39
N ALA A 126 -6.90 -2.97 8.14
CA ALA A 126 -7.91 -2.39 9.02
C ALA A 126 -8.16 -3.22 10.30
N ALA A 127 -7.96 -4.54 10.25
CA ALA A 127 -8.22 -5.45 11.37
C ALA A 127 -7.27 -5.25 12.58
N GLY A 128 -6.16 -4.52 12.41
CA GLY A 128 -5.18 -4.27 13.47
C GLY A 128 -4.36 -5.51 13.86
N PRO A 129 -3.55 -5.46 14.94
CA PRO A 129 -2.91 -6.66 15.46
C PRO A 129 -3.99 -7.64 15.93
N ALA A 130 -3.95 -8.87 15.44
CA ALA A 130 -4.85 -9.95 15.87
C ALA A 130 -4.95 -9.94 17.41
N GLN A 131 -6.15 -9.71 17.93
CA GLN A 131 -6.40 -9.72 19.37
C GLN A 131 -5.91 -11.07 19.90
N ARG A 132 -4.93 -11.02 20.81
CA ARG A 132 -4.41 -12.20 21.50
C ARG A 132 -5.60 -12.83 22.24
N PRO A 133 -5.91 -14.12 22.07
CA PRO A 133 -6.92 -14.76 22.90
C PRO A 133 -6.49 -14.56 24.36
N GLU A 134 -7.36 -13.89 25.11
CA GLU A 134 -7.23 -13.69 26.55
C GLU A 134 -7.10 -15.08 27.18
N GLU A 135 -5.92 -15.37 27.75
CA GLU A 135 -5.70 -16.57 28.55
C GLU A 135 -6.73 -16.57 29.67
N VAL A 136 -7.73 -17.44 29.53
CA VAL A 136 -8.67 -17.79 30.59
C VAL A 136 -7.83 -18.45 31.69
N SER A 137 -7.47 -17.64 32.69
CA SER A 137 -6.97 -18.13 33.97
C SER A 137 -8.06 -19.00 34.58
N ALA A 138 -7.76 -20.29 34.68
CA ALA A 138 -8.43 -21.22 35.58
C ALA A 138 -8.26 -20.80 37.04
#